data_AF-A0A7V3DWR9-F1
#
_entry.id   AF-A0A7V3DWR9-F1
#
_cell.length_a   1.000
_cell.length_b   1.000
_cell.length_c   1.000
_cell.angle_alpha   90.00
_cell.angle_beta   90.00
_cell.angle_gamma   90.00
#
_symmetry.space_group_name_H-M   'P 1'
#
loop_
_entity.id
_entity.type
_entity.pdbx_description
1 polymer ?
#
loop_
_entity_poly.entity_id
_entity_poly.type
_entity_poly.pdbx_seq_one_letter_code
_entity_poly.pdbx_strand_id
1 'polypeptide(L)'
;MAQALIPSQLALATALLTGIAEAFAGVLLVVPRWRRWGAWLSGLMLVAFMIYIGVHYNALLGEDCSCFPWLKRAVGVEFFISDALMLLAAIVAGLWARPSESLKQALAVLAAVSVFAGAVYGMTKARQTGIEAPAQIAVDGKPFNLHHGRVFLYFFDPECSHCDAAARHLQKHHWVGVRIVAVATANPQWGPQFLSATGLKAGLSDDALRLRGVFKFTDPPYGVALDNGRQQAAFTFFDKTEPEEGLRRLGWIE
;
A
#
# COMPACT_ATOMS: atom_id res chain seq x y z
N MET A 1 4.13 -2.99 0.15
CA MET A 1 4.42 -2.94 -1.32
C MET A 1 5.77 -2.32 -1.68
N ALA A 2 6.28 -1.34 -0.92
CA ALA A 2 7.68 -0.92 -1.03
C ALA A 2 8.68 -2.03 -0.61
N GLN A 3 8.25 -3.00 0.21
CA GLN A 3 9.03 -4.19 0.57
C GLN A 3 9.33 -5.12 -0.61
N ALA A 4 8.49 -5.11 -1.65
CA ALA A 4 8.70 -5.95 -2.81
C ALA A 4 9.71 -5.37 -3.81
N LEU A 5 10.40 -4.25 -3.51
CA LEU A 5 11.33 -3.56 -4.41
C LEU A 5 10.75 -3.17 -5.78
N ILE A 6 9.42 -3.15 -5.93
CA ILE A 6 8.76 -2.74 -7.17
C ILE A 6 8.83 -1.20 -7.27
N PRO A 7 9.25 -0.63 -8.42
CA PRO A 7 9.24 0.81 -8.63
C PRO A 7 7.83 1.37 -8.41
N SER A 8 7.71 2.51 -7.73
CA SER A 8 6.42 3.07 -7.32
C SER A 8 5.45 3.33 -8.47
N GLN A 9 5.96 3.74 -9.62
CA GLN A 9 5.19 3.93 -10.84
C GLN A 9 4.53 2.65 -11.37
N LEU A 10 5.10 1.48 -11.03
CA LEU A 10 4.56 0.17 -11.37
C LEU A 10 3.82 -0.47 -10.21
N ALA A 11 4.11 -0.11 -8.96
CA ALA A 11 3.56 -0.75 -7.77
C ALA A 11 2.02 -0.82 -7.80
N LEU A 12 1.35 0.28 -8.19
CA LEU A 12 -0.10 0.30 -8.30
C LEU A 12 -0.61 -0.62 -9.41
N ALA A 13 0.00 -0.55 -10.60
CA ALA A 13 -0.42 -1.35 -11.75
C ALA A 13 -0.19 -2.85 -11.48
N THR A 14 0.98 -3.20 -10.93
CA THR A 14 1.31 -4.56 -10.54
C THR A 14 0.37 -5.06 -9.46
N ALA A 15 0.07 -4.28 -8.42
CA ALA A 15 -0.88 -4.68 -7.39
C ALA A 15 -2.28 -4.96 -7.95
N LEU A 16 -2.78 -4.08 -8.82
CA LEU A 16 -4.09 -4.22 -9.44
C LEU A 16 -4.14 -5.44 -10.36
N LEU A 17 -3.14 -5.61 -11.21
CA LEU A 17 -3.06 -6.73 -12.16
C LEU A 17 -2.89 -8.07 -11.44
N THR A 18 -2.03 -8.15 -10.42
CA THR A 18 -1.86 -9.35 -9.61
C THR A 18 -3.16 -9.69 -8.88
N GLY A 19 -3.84 -8.71 -8.28
CA GLY A 19 -5.14 -8.94 -7.64
C GLY A 19 -6.23 -9.41 -8.62
N ILE A 20 -6.27 -8.86 -9.83
CA ILE A 20 -7.19 -9.31 -10.90
C ILE A 20 -6.85 -10.75 -11.31
N ALA A 21 -5.56 -11.06 -11.51
CA ALA A 21 -5.09 -12.37 -11.92
C ALA A 21 -5.37 -13.45 -10.85
N GLU A 22 -5.16 -13.13 -9.57
CA GLU A 22 -5.49 -14.00 -8.43
C GLU A 22 -6.99 -14.29 -8.35
N ALA A 23 -7.82 -13.24 -8.40
CA ALA A 23 -9.27 -13.39 -8.37
C ALA A 23 -9.76 -14.23 -9.57
N PHE A 24 -9.22 -13.97 -10.77
CA PHE A 24 -9.54 -14.71 -11.97
C PHE A 24 -9.12 -16.18 -11.87
N ALA A 25 -7.88 -16.47 -11.42
CA ALA A 25 -7.39 -17.82 -11.21
C ALA A 25 -8.26 -18.58 -10.19
N GLY A 26 -8.67 -17.93 -9.10
CA GLY A 26 -9.61 -18.47 -8.12
C GLY A 26 -10.94 -18.88 -8.75
N VAL A 27 -11.54 -18.02 -9.58
CA VAL A 27 -12.79 -18.35 -10.28
C VAL A 27 -12.59 -19.54 -11.24
N LEU A 28 -11.48 -19.57 -11.99
CA LEU A 28 -11.20 -20.69 -12.90
C LEU A 28 -11.02 -22.02 -12.15
N LEU A 29 -10.43 -22.01 -10.95
CA LEU A 29 -10.25 -23.21 -10.13
C LEU A 29 -11.57 -23.74 -9.55
N VAL A 30 -12.48 -22.85 -9.13
CA VAL A 30 -13.78 -23.23 -8.55
C VAL A 30 -14.70 -23.86 -9.60
N VAL A 31 -14.70 -23.36 -10.83
CA VAL A 31 -15.60 -23.86 -11.87
C VAL A 31 -14.99 -25.09 -12.57
N PRO A 32 -15.61 -26.29 -12.49
CA PRO A 32 -15.00 -27.53 -12.97
C PRO A 32 -14.60 -27.53 -14.45
N ARG A 33 -15.33 -26.77 -15.29
CA ARG A 33 -15.07 -26.65 -16.73
C ARG A 33 -13.78 -25.90 -17.08
N TRP A 34 -13.29 -25.04 -16.19
CA TRP A 34 -12.10 -24.21 -16.41
C TRP A 34 -10.92 -24.56 -15.49
N ARG A 35 -11.09 -25.58 -14.63
CA ARG A 35 -10.13 -25.94 -13.59
C ARG A 35 -8.71 -26.16 -14.10
N ARG A 36 -8.57 -26.69 -15.33
CA ARG A 36 -7.26 -26.90 -15.97
C ARG A 36 -6.56 -25.58 -16.28
N TRP A 37 -7.27 -24.57 -16.82
CA TRP A 37 -6.70 -23.23 -17.03
C TRP A 37 -6.35 -22.58 -15.70
N GLY A 38 -7.22 -22.71 -14.69
CA GLY A 38 -6.97 -22.18 -13.35
C GLY A 38 -5.69 -22.76 -12.73
N ALA A 39 -5.51 -24.08 -12.80
CA ALA A 39 -4.31 -24.75 -12.28
C ALA A 39 -3.02 -24.29 -12.97
N TRP A 40 -3.03 -24.18 -14.30
CA TRP A 40 -1.88 -23.68 -15.05
C TRP A 40 -1.58 -22.21 -14.78
N LEU A 41 -2.61 -21.36 -14.69
CA LEU A 41 -2.45 -19.94 -14.39
C LEU A 41 -1.88 -19.73 -12.98
N SER A 42 -2.44 -20.41 -11.97
CA SER A 42 -1.92 -20.37 -10.59
C SER A 42 -0.49 -20.88 -10.50
N GLY A 43 -0.17 -21.98 -11.20
CA GLY A 43 1.19 -22.52 -11.26
C GLY A 43 2.17 -21.53 -11.90
N LEU A 44 1.80 -20.92 -13.03
CA LEU A 44 2.63 -19.90 -13.70
C LEU A 44 2.88 -18.69 -12.79
N MET A 45 1.84 -18.18 -12.13
CA MET A 45 1.97 -17.06 -11.20
C MET A 45 2.89 -17.39 -10.03
N LEU A 46 2.76 -18.60 -9.47
CA LEU A 46 3.59 -19.07 -8.37
C LEU A 46 5.07 -19.19 -8.81
N VAL A 47 5.32 -19.73 -10.00
CA VAL A 47 6.68 -19.79 -10.57
C VAL A 47 7.25 -18.39 -10.79
N ALA A 48 6.48 -17.46 -11.36
CA ALA A 48 6.92 -16.09 -11.56
C ALA A 48 7.27 -15.41 -10.22
N PHE A 49 6.45 -15.64 -9.18
CA PHE A 49 6.69 -15.15 -7.83
C PHE A 49 7.96 -15.75 -7.21
N MET A 50 8.16 -17.07 -7.30
CA MET A 50 9.36 -17.74 -6.81
C MET A 50 10.63 -17.23 -7.52
N ILE A 51 10.58 -17.03 -8.84
CA ILE A 51 11.71 -16.48 -9.61
C ILE A 51 12.01 -15.04 -9.14
N TYR A 52 10.99 -14.21 -8.95
CA TYR A 52 11.15 -12.82 -8.53
C TYR A 52 11.86 -12.71 -7.16
N ILE A 53 11.37 -13.48 -6.18
CA ILE A 53 11.97 -13.56 -4.84
C ILE A 53 13.37 -14.17 -4.91
N GLY A 54 13.60 -15.17 -5.77
CA GLY A 54 14.92 -15.77 -5.97
C GLY A 54 15.95 -14.78 -6.53
N VAL A 55 15.57 -13.94 -7.49
CA VAL A 55 16.46 -12.90 -8.06
C VAL A 55 16.81 -11.84 -7.01
N HIS A 56 15.86 -11.47 -6.16
CA HIS A 56 16.07 -10.46 -5.11
C HIS A 56 16.35 -11.05 -3.73
N TYR A 57 16.75 -12.33 -3.66
CA TYR A 57 16.84 -13.09 -2.40
C TYR A 57 17.66 -12.37 -1.34
N ASN A 58 18.85 -11.88 -1.70
CA ASN A 58 19.75 -11.19 -0.77
C ASN A 58 19.17 -9.87 -0.21
N ALA A 59 18.25 -9.24 -0.92
CA ALA A 59 17.63 -7.98 -0.50
C ALA A 59 16.35 -8.20 0.32
N LEU A 60 15.68 -9.34 0.17
CA LEU A 60 14.44 -9.67 0.91
C LEU A 60 14.63 -10.71 2.01
N LEU A 61 15.86 -11.18 2.27
CA LEU A 61 16.16 -12.13 3.34
C LEU A 61 15.66 -11.60 4.70
N GLY A 62 14.71 -12.32 5.31
CA GLY A 62 14.11 -11.94 6.60
C GLY A 62 12.95 -10.95 6.53
N GLU A 63 12.60 -10.43 5.35
CA GLU A 63 11.42 -9.59 5.15
C GLU A 63 10.14 -10.41 5.05
N ASP A 64 9.03 -9.87 5.56
CA ASP A 64 7.70 -10.48 5.49
C ASP A 64 7.02 -10.14 4.15
N CYS A 65 6.88 -11.13 3.27
CA CYS A 65 6.25 -10.98 1.94
C CYS A 65 4.78 -11.44 1.91
N SER A 66 4.08 -11.33 3.03
CA SER A 66 2.74 -11.92 3.18
C SER A 66 1.63 -11.03 2.61
N CYS A 67 0.85 -11.57 1.66
CA CYS A 67 -0.42 -10.97 1.25
C CYS A 67 -1.52 -11.08 2.33
N PHE A 68 -1.36 -11.96 3.32
CA PHE A 68 -2.33 -12.18 4.40
C PHE A 68 -1.80 -11.65 5.74
N PRO A 69 -2.48 -10.71 6.40
CA PRO A 69 -2.00 -10.09 7.65
C PRO A 69 -1.78 -11.07 8.82
N TRP A 70 -2.44 -12.22 8.79
CA TRP A 70 -2.41 -13.22 9.87
C TRP A 70 -1.34 -14.31 9.70
N LEU A 71 -0.57 -14.29 8.62
CA LEU A 71 0.37 -15.37 8.28
C LEU A 71 1.75 -14.76 8.05
N LYS A 72 2.67 -14.87 9.01
CA LYS A 72 4.07 -14.44 8.83
C LYS A 72 4.80 -15.46 7.97
N ARG A 73 5.24 -15.04 6.78
CA ARG A 73 6.02 -15.85 5.85
C ARG A 73 7.28 -15.05 5.52
N ALA A 74 8.27 -15.18 6.40
CA ALA A 74 9.58 -14.61 6.18
C ALA A 74 10.27 -15.32 5.00
N VAL A 75 10.99 -14.55 4.18
CA VAL A 75 11.75 -15.12 3.06
C VAL A 75 12.93 -15.95 3.61
N GLY A 76 12.87 -17.27 3.37
CA GLY A 76 13.86 -18.25 3.80
C GLY A 76 13.75 -19.55 3.00
N VAL A 77 14.52 -20.58 3.36
CA VAL A 77 14.47 -21.87 2.64
C VAL A 77 13.10 -22.53 2.78
N GLU A 78 12.44 -22.38 3.94
CA GLU A 78 11.10 -22.91 4.20
C GLU A 78 10.03 -22.34 3.26
N PHE A 79 10.19 -21.07 2.86
CA PHE A 79 9.29 -20.40 1.92
C PHE A 79 9.31 -21.11 0.56
N PHE A 80 10.50 -21.37 0.01
CA PHE A 80 10.62 -22.07 -1.28
C PHE A 80 10.12 -23.51 -1.23
N ILE A 81 10.28 -24.21 -0.10
CA ILE A 81 9.75 -25.56 0.08
C ILE A 81 8.22 -25.55 0.05
N SER A 82 7.59 -24.62 0.78
CA SER A 82 6.14 -24.51 0.84
C SER A 82 5.55 -24.18 -0.54
N ASP A 83 6.16 -23.24 -1.26
CA ASP A 83 5.70 -22.86 -2.61
C ASP A 83 5.97 -23.97 -3.63
N ALA A 84 7.07 -24.72 -3.52
CA ALA A 84 7.32 -25.89 -4.36
C ALA A 84 6.24 -26.99 -4.15
N LEU A 85 5.81 -27.22 -2.91
CA LEU A 85 4.71 -28.15 -2.62
C LEU A 85 3.38 -27.67 -3.22
N MET A 86 3.09 -26.37 -3.13
CA MET A 86 1.90 -25.79 -3.77
C MET A 86 1.96 -25.90 -5.30
N LEU A 87 3.14 -25.71 -5.90
CA LEU A 87 3.36 -25.89 -7.33
C LEU A 87 3.14 -27.33 -7.77
N LEU A 88 3.65 -28.30 -7.01
CA LEU A 88 3.40 -29.72 -7.26
C LEU A 88 1.90 -30.04 -7.22
N ALA A 89 1.18 -29.52 -6.21
CA ALA A 89 -0.26 -29.69 -6.13
C ALA A 89 -0.99 -29.08 -7.34
N ALA A 90 -0.56 -27.90 -7.81
CA ALA A 90 -1.11 -27.26 -9.00
C ALA A 90 -0.86 -28.10 -10.27
N ILE A 91 0.33 -28.68 -10.43
CA ILE A 91 0.68 -29.56 -11.56
C ILE A 91 -0.20 -30.81 -11.54
N VAL A 92 -0.32 -31.49 -10.39
CA VAL A 92 -1.17 -32.69 -10.26
C VAL A 92 -2.63 -32.35 -10.57
N ALA A 93 -3.14 -31.22 -10.07
CA ALA A 93 -4.49 -30.75 -10.36
C ALA A 93 -4.71 -30.45 -11.85
N GLY A 94 -3.70 -29.86 -12.53
CA GLY A 94 -3.74 -29.54 -13.95
C GLY A 94 -3.67 -30.76 -14.86
N LEU A 95 -2.90 -31.79 -14.48
CA LEU A 95 -2.81 -33.06 -15.20
C LEU A 95 -4.09 -33.90 -15.05
N TRP A 96 -4.74 -33.86 -13.88
CA TRP A 96 -5.94 -34.65 -13.60
C TRP A 96 -7.25 -33.95 -14.01
N ALA A 97 -7.20 -32.67 -14.36
CA ALA A 97 -8.38 -31.93 -14.79
C ALA A 97 -8.76 -32.26 -16.25
N ARG A 98 -10.07 -32.31 -16.52
CA ARG A 98 -10.61 -32.46 -17.88
C ARG A 98 -10.12 -31.32 -18.79
N PRO A 99 -10.00 -31.55 -20.10
CA PRO A 99 -9.76 -30.49 -21.06
C PRO A 99 -10.81 -29.39 -20.90
N SER A 100 -10.34 -28.17 -20.96
CA SER A 100 -11.15 -27.00 -20.70
C SER A 100 -11.92 -26.56 -21.94
N GLU A 101 -13.18 -26.25 -21.74
CA GLU A 101 -14.10 -25.81 -22.79
C GLU A 101 -14.50 -24.34 -22.59
N SER A 102 -15.09 -23.73 -23.63
CA SER A 102 -15.71 -22.40 -23.60
C SER A 102 -14.81 -21.19 -23.25
N LEU A 103 -13.70 -20.99 -23.98
CA LEU A 103 -12.80 -19.83 -23.84
C LEU A 103 -13.52 -18.46 -23.85
N LYS A 104 -14.60 -18.32 -24.63
CA LYS A 104 -15.43 -17.10 -24.66
C LYS A 104 -16.06 -16.74 -23.30
N GLN A 105 -16.48 -17.75 -22.53
CA GLN A 105 -17.07 -17.53 -21.22
C GLN A 105 -16.00 -17.18 -20.17
N ALA A 106 -14.81 -17.78 -20.26
CA ALA A 106 -13.68 -17.43 -19.40
C ALA A 106 -13.23 -15.97 -19.64
N LEU A 107 -13.18 -15.52 -20.90
CA LEU A 107 -12.91 -14.11 -21.22
C LEU A 107 -13.98 -13.16 -20.68
N ALA A 108 -15.26 -13.55 -20.71
CA ALA A 108 -16.34 -12.75 -20.13
C ALA A 108 -16.17 -12.58 -18.61
N VAL A 109 -15.72 -13.63 -17.91
CA VAL A 109 -15.40 -13.55 -16.48
C VAL A 109 -14.22 -12.62 -16.23
N LEU A 110 -13.14 -12.73 -17.00
CA LEU A 110 -12.00 -11.82 -16.89
C LEU A 110 -12.40 -10.36 -17.08
N ALA A 111 -13.24 -10.08 -18.08
CA ALA A 111 -13.78 -8.76 -18.33
C ALA A 111 -14.61 -8.26 -17.14
N ALA A 112 -15.49 -9.09 -16.59
CA ALA A 112 -16.29 -8.75 -15.41
C ALA A 112 -15.40 -8.42 -14.19
N VAL A 113 -14.43 -9.28 -13.86
CA VAL A 113 -13.48 -9.08 -12.76
C VAL A 113 -12.70 -7.77 -12.94
N SER A 114 -12.25 -7.49 -14.16
CA SER A 114 -11.50 -6.27 -14.48
C SER A 114 -12.35 -5.01 -14.31
N VAL A 115 -13.61 -5.03 -14.77
CA VAL A 115 -14.55 -3.91 -14.61
C VAL A 115 -14.84 -3.67 -13.13
N PHE A 116 -15.12 -4.73 -12.35
CA PHE A 116 -15.37 -4.61 -10.93
C PHE A 116 -14.15 -4.07 -10.17
N ALA A 117 -12.94 -4.56 -10.47
CA ALA A 117 -11.70 -4.08 -9.87
C ALA A 117 -11.47 -2.59 -10.19
N GLY A 118 -11.65 -2.18 -11.44
CA GLY A 118 -11.55 -0.78 -11.87
C GLY A 118 -12.59 0.11 -11.18
N ALA A 119 -13.84 -0.35 -11.05
CA ALA A 119 -14.90 0.38 -10.35
C ALA A 119 -14.59 0.55 -8.86
N VAL A 120 -14.15 -0.51 -8.18
CA VAL A 120 -13.76 -0.45 -6.76
C VAL A 120 -12.57 0.49 -6.57
N TYR A 121 -11.54 0.39 -7.42
CA TYR A 121 -10.40 1.31 -7.39
C TYR A 121 -10.81 2.78 -7.62
N GLY A 122 -11.69 3.03 -8.59
CA GLY A 122 -12.23 4.37 -8.84
C GLY A 122 -12.99 4.92 -7.63
N MET A 123 -13.83 4.09 -7.01
CA MET A 123 -14.58 4.47 -5.80
C MET A 123 -13.66 4.72 -4.61
N THR A 124 -12.64 3.89 -4.36
CA THR A 124 -11.71 4.10 -3.24
C THR A 124 -10.89 5.36 -3.45
N LYS A 125 -10.40 5.60 -4.67
CA LYS A 125 -9.70 6.84 -5.02
C LYS A 125 -10.58 8.08 -4.86
N ALA A 126 -11.83 8.01 -5.31
CA ALA A 126 -12.79 9.11 -5.14
C ALA A 126 -13.17 9.34 -3.67
N ARG A 127 -13.27 8.28 -2.86
CA ARG A 127 -13.54 8.40 -1.41
C ARG A 127 -12.40 9.02 -0.62
N GLN A 128 -11.16 8.86 -1.09
CA GLN A 128 -10.01 9.51 -0.46
C GLN A 128 -10.03 11.03 -0.64
N THR A 129 -10.69 11.56 -1.68
CA THR A 129 -10.89 13.01 -1.84
C THR A 129 -12.15 13.46 -1.12
N GLY A 130 -12.05 14.48 -0.27
CA GLY A 130 -13.20 15.10 0.40
C GLY A 130 -13.57 14.54 1.78
N ILE A 131 -12.74 13.67 2.37
CA ILE A 131 -12.90 13.28 3.78
C ILE A 131 -12.71 14.53 4.66
N GLU A 132 -13.67 14.77 5.54
CA GLU A 132 -13.63 15.88 6.49
C GLU A 132 -12.81 15.49 7.72
N ALA A 133 -11.77 16.28 7.99
CA ALA A 133 -10.91 16.14 9.16
C ALA A 133 -11.68 16.47 10.45
N PRO A 134 -11.30 15.89 11.59
CA PRO A 134 -11.88 16.28 12.87
C PRO A 134 -11.61 17.77 13.16
N ALA A 135 -12.57 18.45 13.78
CA ALA A 135 -12.51 19.90 13.88
C ALA A 135 -11.29 20.45 14.64
N GLN A 136 -10.82 19.71 15.63
CA GLN A 136 -9.64 20.06 16.41
C GLN A 136 -8.85 18.81 16.78
N ILE A 137 -7.53 18.96 16.80
CA ILE A 137 -6.57 17.97 17.31
C ILE A 137 -5.61 18.64 18.30
N ALA A 138 -5.02 17.87 19.20
CA ALA A 138 -3.93 18.32 20.05
C ALA A 138 -2.62 18.33 19.27
N VAL A 139 -2.00 19.50 19.11
CA VAL A 139 -0.65 19.67 18.55
C VAL A 139 0.22 20.35 19.59
N ASP A 140 1.32 19.71 19.98
CA ASP A 140 2.24 20.15 21.03
C ASP A 140 1.51 20.48 22.35
N GLY A 141 0.49 19.66 22.68
CA GLY A 141 -0.35 19.83 23.87
C GLY A 141 -1.37 20.97 23.78
N LYS A 142 -1.51 21.64 22.64
CA LYS A 142 -2.48 22.74 22.43
C LYS A 142 -3.57 22.32 21.44
N PRO A 143 -4.82 22.76 21.62
CA PRO A 143 -5.87 22.53 20.63
C PRO A 143 -5.55 23.30 19.35
N PHE A 144 -5.55 22.57 18.23
CA PHE A 144 -5.22 23.04 16.90
C PHE A 144 -6.38 22.74 15.94
N ASN A 145 -6.84 23.76 15.22
CA ASN A 145 -7.99 23.64 14.33
C ASN A 145 -7.54 23.21 12.92
N LEU A 146 -8.09 22.09 12.42
CA LEU A 146 -7.77 21.57 11.09
C LEU A 146 -8.61 22.18 9.97
N HIS A 147 -9.68 22.91 10.28
CA HIS A 147 -10.57 23.54 9.29
C HIS A 147 -10.05 24.85 8.71
N HIS A 148 -8.91 25.36 9.17
CA HIS A 148 -8.38 26.65 8.74
C HIS A 148 -7.00 26.51 8.11
N GLY A 149 -6.91 26.85 6.83
CA GLY A 149 -5.66 26.86 6.07
C GLY A 149 -5.25 25.49 5.53
N ARG A 150 -4.02 25.42 5.03
CA ARG A 150 -3.42 24.20 4.46
C ARG A 150 -2.62 23.48 5.53
N VAL A 151 -3.01 22.24 5.81
CA VAL A 151 -2.36 21.39 6.81
C VAL A 151 -1.92 20.10 6.15
N PHE A 152 -0.66 19.73 6.33
CA PHE A 152 -0.14 18.43 5.90
C PHE A 152 0.03 17.54 7.13
N LEU A 153 -0.81 16.50 7.23
CA LEU A 153 -0.68 15.49 8.28
C LEU A 153 0.30 14.42 7.81
N TYR A 154 1.36 14.19 8.57
CA TYR A 154 2.35 13.16 8.32
C TYR A 154 2.31 12.11 9.42
N PHE A 155 1.77 10.94 9.10
CA PHE A 155 1.70 9.79 10.00
C PHE A 155 2.96 8.94 9.89
N PHE A 156 3.60 8.69 11.02
CA PHE A 156 4.88 8.00 11.06
C PHE A 156 4.97 7.01 12.23
N ASP A 157 5.93 6.11 12.14
CA ASP A 157 6.39 5.26 13.23
C ASP A 157 7.85 5.63 13.53
N PRO A 158 8.19 6.05 14.76
CA PRO A 158 9.56 6.44 15.14
C PRO A 158 10.61 5.33 14.90
N GLU A 159 10.22 4.06 14.93
CA GLU A 159 11.13 2.92 14.76
C GLU A 159 11.28 2.52 13.29
N CYS A 160 10.48 3.09 12.40
CA CYS A 160 10.48 2.76 10.99
C CYS A 160 11.54 3.56 10.22
N SER A 161 12.51 2.85 9.63
CA SER A 161 13.56 3.44 8.79
C SER A 161 13.01 4.18 7.56
N HIS A 162 11.90 3.70 6.99
CA HIS A 162 11.22 4.38 5.88
C HIS A 162 10.54 5.68 6.32
N CYS A 163 10.04 5.74 7.55
CA CYS A 163 9.52 6.97 8.10
C CYS A 163 10.64 8.00 8.29
N ASP A 164 11.81 7.61 8.81
CA ASP A 164 12.97 8.51 8.94
C ASP A 164 13.40 9.06 7.56
N ALA A 165 13.54 8.19 6.56
CA ALA A 165 13.91 8.58 5.20
C ALA A 165 12.88 9.54 4.57
N ALA A 166 11.58 9.25 4.74
CA ALA A 166 10.49 10.09 4.27
C ALA A 166 10.51 11.47 4.96
N ALA A 167 10.68 11.52 6.28
CA ALA A 167 10.76 12.78 7.03
C ALA A 167 11.96 13.63 6.62
N ARG A 168 13.13 13.03 6.41
CA ARG A 168 14.32 13.72 5.88
C ARG A 168 14.13 14.23 4.46
N HIS A 169 13.32 13.53 3.65
CA HIS A 169 12.97 14.00 2.32
C HIS A 169 12.02 15.21 2.40
N LEU A 170 10.96 15.12 3.20
CA LEU A 170 10.00 16.20 3.44
C LEU A 170 10.65 17.48 3.98
N GLN A 171 11.69 17.33 4.81
CA GLN A 171 12.45 18.44 5.38
C GLN A 171 13.14 19.31 4.32
N LYS A 172 13.46 18.74 3.15
CA LYS A 172 14.19 19.43 2.08
C LYS A 172 13.31 20.35 1.24
N HIS A 173 11.99 20.18 1.27
CA HIS A 173 11.08 20.97 0.45
C HIS A 173 10.81 22.35 1.03
N HIS A 174 10.57 23.32 0.14
CA HIS A 174 10.08 24.64 0.52
C HIS A 174 8.55 24.62 0.58
N TRP A 175 7.98 24.71 1.78
CA TRP A 175 6.53 24.62 2.00
C TRP A 175 5.87 25.98 1.90
N VAL A 176 4.89 26.13 1.01
CA VAL A 176 4.22 27.40 0.72
C VAL A 176 2.87 27.48 1.41
N GLY A 177 2.82 28.17 2.56
CA GLY A 177 1.58 28.38 3.30
C GLY A 177 0.97 27.12 3.91
N VAL A 178 1.79 26.07 4.12
CA VAL A 178 1.37 24.79 4.68
C VAL A 178 1.93 24.62 6.09
N ARG A 179 1.09 24.19 7.03
CA ARG A 179 1.53 23.76 8.37
C ARG A 179 1.65 22.24 8.41
N ILE A 180 2.83 21.74 8.72
CA ILE A 180 3.08 20.31 8.86
C ILE A 180 2.75 19.89 10.29
N VAL A 181 1.95 18.84 10.42
CA VAL A 181 1.65 18.19 11.70
C VAL A 181 2.07 16.74 11.59
N ALA A 182 3.03 16.33 12.41
CA ALA A 182 3.51 14.98 12.49
C ALA A 182 2.70 14.21 13.54
N VAL A 183 2.25 13.02 13.20
CA VAL A 183 1.38 12.18 14.04
C VAL A 183 2.08 10.84 14.27
N ALA A 184 2.54 10.63 15.50
CA ALA A 184 3.22 9.39 15.86
C ALA A 184 2.19 8.27 16.04
N THR A 185 2.26 7.25 15.21
CA THR A 185 1.26 6.17 15.17
C THR A 185 1.61 4.97 16.04
N ALA A 186 2.87 4.87 16.43
CA ALA A 186 3.41 3.95 17.42
C ALA A 186 4.37 4.74 18.32
N ASN A 187 4.49 4.33 19.58
CA ASN A 187 5.42 4.89 20.57
C ASN A 187 5.54 6.44 20.53
N PRO A 188 4.43 7.18 20.76
CA PRO A 188 4.41 8.65 20.63
C PRO A 188 5.44 9.37 21.52
N GLN A 189 5.86 8.72 22.61
CA GLN A 189 6.92 9.20 23.49
C GLN A 189 8.27 9.42 22.76
N TRP A 190 8.50 8.80 21.60
CA TRP A 190 9.72 8.97 20.79
C TRP A 190 9.55 9.99 19.65
N GLY A 191 8.34 10.50 19.44
CA GLY A 191 8.03 11.50 18.41
C GLY A 191 8.92 12.75 18.45
N PRO A 192 9.17 13.38 19.61
CA PRO A 192 10.04 14.56 19.69
C PRO A 192 11.48 14.28 19.28
N GLN A 193 12.01 13.12 19.67
CA GLN A 193 13.35 12.68 19.30
C GLN A 193 13.46 12.41 17.80
N PHE A 194 12.45 11.76 17.22
CA PHE A 194 12.38 11.51 15.78
C PHE A 194 12.36 12.81 14.96
N LEU A 195 11.55 13.80 15.34
CA LEU A 195 11.49 15.09 14.64
C LEU A 195 12.82 15.84 14.74
N SER A 196 13.47 15.76 15.90
CA SER A 196 14.79 16.36 16.12
C SER A 196 15.88 15.68 15.29
N ALA A 197 15.85 14.35 15.16
CA ALA A 197 16.81 13.56 14.40
C ALA A 197 16.66 13.71 12.88
N THR A 198 15.42 13.87 12.41
CA THR A 198 15.09 14.05 10.98
C THR A 198 15.20 15.51 10.54
N GLY A 199 15.15 16.46 11.48
CA GLY A 199 15.17 17.90 11.23
C GLY A 199 13.86 18.45 10.66
N LEU A 200 12.81 17.62 10.59
CA LEU A 200 11.50 18.03 10.08
C LEU A 200 10.84 19.00 11.06
N LYS A 201 10.60 20.23 10.60
CA LYS A 201 9.87 21.25 11.37
C LYS A 201 8.37 21.02 11.27
N ALA A 202 7.83 20.24 12.21
CA ALA A 202 6.41 19.94 12.31
C ALA A 202 5.93 20.06 13.76
N GLY A 203 4.65 20.38 13.95
CA GLY A 203 4.03 20.23 15.27
C GLY A 203 3.71 18.75 15.53
N LEU A 204 3.91 18.25 16.74
CA LEU A 204 3.66 16.86 17.09
C LEU A 204 2.24 16.67 17.63
N SER A 205 1.53 15.67 17.13
CA SER A 205 0.19 15.32 17.60
C SER A 205 0.13 13.87 18.11
N ASP A 206 -0.53 13.70 19.25
CA ASP A 206 -0.77 12.39 19.89
C ASP A 206 -2.16 11.82 19.54
N ASP A 207 -2.96 12.52 18.74
CA ASP A 207 -4.34 12.13 18.37
C ASP A 207 -4.39 11.06 17.27
N ALA A 208 -3.38 10.19 17.21
CA ALA A 208 -3.22 9.17 16.17
C ALA A 208 -4.43 8.24 16.04
N LEU A 209 -5.03 7.82 17.17
CA LEU A 209 -6.21 6.95 17.17
C LEU A 209 -7.43 7.63 16.53
N ARG A 210 -7.65 8.90 16.86
CA ARG A 210 -8.78 9.68 16.33
C ARG A 210 -8.62 9.92 14.83
N LEU A 211 -7.41 10.29 14.41
CA LEU A 211 -7.09 10.55 13.01
C LEU A 211 -7.10 9.27 12.16
N ARG A 212 -6.64 8.13 12.69
CA ARG A 212 -6.75 6.81 12.03
C ARG A 212 -8.21 6.41 11.78
N GLY A 213 -9.11 6.70 12.72
CA GLY A 213 -10.54 6.44 12.55
C GLY A 213 -11.17 7.19 11.36
N VAL A 214 -10.67 8.39 11.06
CA VAL A 214 -11.17 9.26 9.98
C VAL A 214 -10.52 8.90 8.65
N PHE A 215 -9.19 8.88 8.60
CA PHE A 215 -8.44 8.74 7.33
C PHE A 215 -8.18 7.30 6.90
N LYS A 216 -8.57 6.31 7.73
CA LYS A 216 -8.56 4.86 7.45
C LYS A 216 -7.41 4.41 6.54
N PHE A 217 -6.19 4.43 7.09
CA PHE A 217 -4.98 3.93 6.43
C PHE A 217 -4.44 2.69 7.16
N THR A 218 -3.73 1.83 6.43
CA THR A 218 -3.18 0.57 6.96
C THR A 218 -1.88 0.81 7.72
N ASP A 219 -0.84 1.28 7.01
CA ASP A 219 0.52 1.39 7.57
C ASP A 219 1.15 2.76 7.29
N PRO A 220 2.01 3.27 8.20
CA PRO A 220 2.89 4.41 7.94
C PRO A 220 4.11 4.00 7.08
N PRO A 221 4.80 4.95 6.41
CA PRO A 221 4.50 6.39 6.36
C PRO A 221 3.26 6.71 5.53
N TYR A 222 2.40 7.59 6.04
CA TYR A 222 1.18 8.03 5.36
C TYR A 222 1.03 9.55 5.45
N GLY A 223 0.65 10.20 4.36
CA GLY A 223 0.50 11.65 4.27
C GLY A 223 -0.93 12.05 3.91
N VAL A 224 -1.45 13.11 4.50
CA VAL A 224 -2.75 13.68 4.12
C VAL A 224 -2.62 15.18 3.94
N ALA A 225 -2.97 15.65 2.74
CA ALA A 225 -3.09 17.06 2.43
C ALA A 225 -4.51 17.54 2.72
N LEU A 226 -4.67 18.37 3.75
CA LEU A 226 -5.92 19.03 4.12
C LEU A 226 -5.95 20.50 3.70
N ASP A 227 -7.00 20.92 3.00
CA ASP A 227 -7.30 22.33 2.75
C ASP A 227 -8.66 22.67 3.37
N ASN A 228 -8.64 23.60 4.33
CA ASN A 228 -9.81 24.01 5.13
C ASN A 228 -10.60 22.82 5.71
N GLY A 229 -9.87 21.85 6.25
CA GLY A 229 -10.44 20.66 6.89
C GLY A 229 -10.93 19.58 5.94
N ARG A 230 -10.76 19.73 4.63
CA ARG A 230 -11.07 18.68 3.64
C ARG A 230 -9.82 18.09 3.04
N GLN A 231 -9.80 16.77 2.95
CA GLN A 231 -8.74 16.04 2.28
C GLN A 231 -8.73 16.31 0.77
N GLN A 232 -7.64 16.91 0.30
CA GLN A 232 -7.36 17.12 -1.11
C GLN A 232 -6.63 15.92 -1.71
N ALA A 233 -5.67 15.35 -0.97
CA ALA A 233 -4.92 14.18 -1.39
C ALA A 233 -4.48 13.34 -0.18
N ALA A 234 -4.31 12.04 -0.43
CA ALA A 234 -3.58 11.14 0.46
C ALA A 234 -2.36 10.57 -0.26
N PHE A 235 -1.28 10.39 0.49
CA PHE A 235 -0.01 9.86 0.04
C PHE A 235 0.28 8.59 0.81
N THR A 236 0.24 7.48 0.11
CA THR A 236 0.57 6.14 0.66
C THR A 236 2.00 5.74 0.35
N PHE A 237 2.63 6.42 -0.61
CA PHE A 237 3.98 6.14 -1.06
C PHE A 237 4.86 7.36 -0.78
N PHE A 238 6.05 7.09 -0.24
CA PHE A 238 7.08 8.08 0.07
C PHE A 238 8.40 7.64 -0.58
N ASP A 239 8.42 7.71 -1.90
CA ASP A 239 9.56 7.37 -2.76
C ASP A 239 10.19 8.65 -3.34
N LYS A 240 10.96 8.52 -4.43
CA LYS A 240 11.63 9.67 -5.07
C LYS A 240 10.69 10.59 -5.85
N THR A 241 9.44 10.18 -6.10
CA THR A 241 8.47 10.86 -6.97
C THR A 241 7.19 11.26 -6.23
N GLU A 242 6.61 10.37 -5.43
CA GLU A 242 5.55 10.70 -4.48
C GLU A 242 6.15 10.82 -3.07
N PRO A 243 5.79 11.82 -2.26
CA PRO A 243 4.67 12.75 -2.43
C PRO A 243 4.98 14.03 -3.23
N GLU A 244 6.21 14.24 -3.70
CA GLU A 244 6.67 15.52 -4.27
C GLU A 244 5.82 15.97 -5.47
N GLU A 245 5.55 15.11 -6.45
CA GLU A 245 4.73 15.48 -7.61
C GLU A 245 3.31 15.91 -7.20
N GLY A 246 2.68 15.19 -6.27
CA GLY A 246 1.32 15.53 -5.84
C GLY A 246 1.28 16.81 -5.02
N LEU A 247 2.28 17.05 -4.17
CA LEU A 247 2.41 18.31 -3.44
C LEU A 247 2.69 19.50 -4.36
N ARG A 248 3.51 19.32 -5.41
CA ARG A 248 3.73 20.36 -6.45
C ARG A 248 2.46 20.64 -7.25
N ARG A 249 1.70 19.61 -7.65
CA ARG A 249 0.41 19.79 -8.35
C ARG A 249 -0.60 20.56 -7.52
N LEU A 250 -0.55 20.42 -6.19
CA LEU A 250 -1.39 21.19 -5.27
C LEU A 250 -0.86 22.62 -5.00
N GLY A 251 0.37 22.94 -5.43
CA GLY A 251 1.03 24.21 -5.17
C GLY A 251 1.41 24.39 -3.69
N TRP A 252 1.76 23.29 -3.02
CA TRP A 252 2.10 23.26 -1.60
C TRP A 252 3.61 23.28 -1.36
N ILE A 253 4.37 22.88 -2.37
CA ILE A 253 5.83 22.96 -2.41
C ILE A 253 6.28 23.52 -3.76
N GLU A 254 7.45 24.17 -3.76
CA GLU A 254 8.14 24.70 -4.95
C GLU A 254 9.19 23.73 -5.50
#